data_AF-A0A6G0EK44-F1
#
_entry.id   AF-A0A6G0EK44-F1
#
_cell.length_a   1.000
_cell.length_b   1.000
_cell.length_c   1.000
_cell.angle_alpha   90.00
_cell.angle_beta   90.00
_cell.angle_gamma   90.00
#
_symmetry.space_group_name_H-M   'P 1'
#
loop_
_entity.id
_entity.type
_entity.pdbx_description
1 polymer ?
#
loop_
_entity_poly.entity_id
_entity_poly.type
_entity_poly.pdbx_seq_one_letter_code
_entity_poly.pdbx_strand_id
1 'polypeptide(L)'
;MRSPTTITDSEQYWLRSRDVSDSPKIGSEDYFTEHDVRRPAEVTAADLPPADTNAVRELDREALDQQKTIGKWQITGSADRTDELWPNLVADAEAGIIWAVKAMTTFGYRNLPMYDDYVLTVYTPNYFERHDVTRVRSHLREEYGITRELYYKPDIYTTKGIDAETAEEFGLSRPARYVD
;
A
#
# COMPACT_ATOMS: atom_id res chain seq x y z
N MET A 1 -3.76 -16.71 -14.04
CA MET A 1 -3.04 -15.82 -13.11
C MET A 1 -2.28 -16.68 -12.09
N ARG A 2 -1.01 -16.35 -11.79
CA ARG A 2 -0.16 -17.11 -10.85
C ARG A 2 -0.53 -16.78 -9.39
N SER A 3 -0.68 -17.80 -8.53
CA SER A 3 -0.91 -17.61 -7.10
C SER A 3 0.40 -17.29 -6.36
N PRO A 4 0.40 -16.33 -5.41
CA PRO A 4 1.58 -16.01 -4.61
C PRO A 4 1.97 -17.12 -3.62
N THR A 5 1.01 -17.91 -3.13
CA THR A 5 1.25 -18.96 -2.13
C THR A 5 1.91 -20.21 -2.74
N THR A 6 1.83 -20.37 -4.07
CA THR A 6 2.53 -21.44 -4.80
C THR A 6 4.01 -21.15 -5.08
N ILE A 7 4.49 -19.94 -4.78
CA ILE A 7 5.87 -19.51 -5.06
C ILE A 7 6.74 -19.82 -3.85
N THR A 8 7.51 -20.91 -3.92
CA THR A 8 8.31 -21.42 -2.80
C THR A 8 9.82 -21.43 -3.02
N ASP A 9 10.29 -21.49 -4.27
CA ASP A 9 11.68 -21.88 -4.57
C ASP A 9 12.51 -20.78 -5.28
N SER A 10 11.86 -19.70 -5.69
CA SER A 10 12.51 -18.50 -6.19
C SER A 10 12.68 -17.50 -5.06
N GLU A 11 13.80 -16.76 -5.00
CA GLU A 11 14.04 -15.61 -4.10
C GLU A 11 13.10 -14.41 -4.35
N GLN A 12 11.89 -14.70 -4.81
CA GLN A 12 10.81 -13.78 -5.09
C GLN A 12 9.97 -13.64 -3.82
N TYR A 13 10.29 -12.66 -2.98
CA TYR A 13 9.55 -12.34 -1.76
C TYR A 13 8.14 -11.78 -2.00
N TRP A 14 7.96 -11.11 -3.14
CA TRP A 14 6.73 -10.40 -3.49
C TRP A 14 6.33 -10.67 -4.94
N LEU A 15 5.05 -10.85 -5.19
CA LEU A 15 4.43 -10.93 -6.50
C LEU A 15 3.64 -9.65 -6.76
N ARG A 16 3.88 -8.96 -7.89
CA ARG A 16 3.21 -7.71 -8.23
C ARG A 16 2.13 -7.98 -9.28
N SER A 17 1.01 -7.25 -9.20
CA SER A 17 -0.08 -7.31 -10.19
C SER A 17 0.41 -7.14 -11.63
N ARG A 18 1.29 -6.15 -11.86
CA ARG A 18 1.93 -5.92 -13.17
C ARG A 18 2.82 -7.06 -13.68
N ASP A 19 3.24 -7.97 -12.80
CA ASP A 19 4.08 -9.12 -13.18
C ASP A 19 3.22 -10.33 -13.57
N VAL A 20 1.89 -10.25 -13.41
CA VAL A 20 0.93 -11.34 -13.69
C VAL A 20 -0.24 -10.92 -14.58
N SER A 21 -0.23 -9.68 -15.09
CA SER A 21 -1.24 -9.11 -15.96
C SER A 21 -0.59 -8.17 -16.98
N ASP A 22 -1.08 -8.23 -18.22
CA ASP A 22 -0.67 -7.36 -19.32
C ASP A 22 -1.54 -6.09 -19.41
N SER A 23 -2.44 -5.84 -18.45
CA SER A 23 -3.32 -4.67 -18.49
C SER A 23 -2.50 -3.37 -18.39
N PRO A 24 -2.66 -2.43 -19.33
CA PRO A 24 -1.98 -1.14 -19.27
C PRO A 24 -2.52 -0.23 -18.17
N LYS A 25 -3.65 -0.60 -17.54
CA LYS A 25 -4.27 0.17 -16.46
C LYS A 25 -3.56 0.04 -15.11
N ILE A 26 -2.80 -1.03 -14.89
CA ILE A 26 -2.09 -1.24 -13.62
C ILE A 26 -0.99 -0.19 -13.48
N GLY A 27 -1.13 0.68 -12.47
CA GLY A 27 -0.21 1.78 -12.24
C GLY A 27 -0.26 2.86 -13.32
N SER A 28 -1.37 2.98 -14.06
CA SER A 28 -1.45 3.84 -15.25
C SER A 28 -1.58 5.34 -14.93
N GLU A 29 -1.31 6.15 -15.96
CA GLU A 29 -1.54 7.61 -15.92
C GLU A 29 -3.03 7.98 -15.87
N ASP A 30 -3.91 7.12 -16.40
CA ASP A 30 -5.35 7.37 -16.41
C ASP A 30 -5.93 7.40 -15.00
N TYR A 31 -5.38 6.60 -14.08
CA TYR A 31 -5.80 6.55 -12.67
C TYR A 31 -5.82 7.93 -12.01
N PHE A 32 -4.82 8.77 -12.29
CA PHE A 32 -4.74 10.12 -11.74
C PHE A 32 -5.92 10.99 -12.17
N THR A 33 -6.35 10.89 -13.42
CA THR A 33 -7.47 11.68 -13.95
C THR A 33 -8.80 11.08 -13.53
N GLU A 34 -8.94 9.74 -13.57
CA GLU A 34 -10.17 9.03 -13.23
C GLU A 34 -10.56 9.21 -11.75
N HIS A 35 -9.60 9.28 -10.84
CA HIS A 35 -9.83 9.39 -9.39
C HIS A 35 -9.51 10.76 -8.79
N ASP A 36 -9.24 11.77 -9.63
CA ASP A 36 -8.88 13.13 -9.21
C ASP A 36 -7.70 13.13 -8.21
N VAL A 37 -6.62 12.44 -8.59
CA VAL A 37 -5.40 12.29 -7.78
C VAL A 37 -4.28 13.08 -8.43
N ARG A 38 -3.63 14.00 -7.71
CA ARG A 38 -2.51 14.76 -8.25
C ARG A 38 -1.29 13.87 -8.45
N ARG A 39 -0.54 14.13 -9.52
CA ARG A 39 0.72 13.42 -9.78
C ARG A 39 1.78 13.84 -8.76
N PRO A 40 2.72 12.95 -8.39
CA PRO A 40 3.80 13.29 -7.47
C PRO A 40 4.60 14.53 -7.88
N ALA A 41 4.79 14.75 -9.19
CA ALA A 41 5.51 15.89 -9.73
C ALA A 41 4.74 17.23 -9.65
N GLU A 42 3.43 17.17 -9.42
CA GLU A 42 2.52 18.34 -9.33
C GLU A 42 2.25 18.74 -7.87
N VAL A 43 2.60 17.89 -6.91
CA VAL A 43 2.39 18.15 -5.48
C VAL A 43 3.33 19.25 -4.99
N THR A 44 2.77 20.18 -4.21
CA THR A 44 3.49 21.26 -3.55
C THR A 44 3.30 21.23 -2.03
N ALA A 45 4.00 22.12 -1.31
CA ALA A 45 3.83 22.25 0.13
C ALA A 45 2.40 22.67 0.54
N ALA A 46 1.63 23.29 -0.36
CA ALA A 46 0.24 23.66 -0.11
C ALA A 46 -0.70 22.45 -0.10
N ASP A 47 -0.26 21.32 -0.65
CA ASP A 47 -1.03 20.10 -0.81
C ASP A 47 -0.80 19.10 0.34
N LEU A 48 0.09 19.42 1.27
CA LEU A 48 0.36 18.55 2.42
C LEU A 48 -0.89 18.39 3.30
N PRO A 49 -1.24 17.15 3.69
CA PRO A 49 -2.40 16.91 4.52
C PRO A 49 -2.22 17.50 5.93
N PRO A 50 -3.32 17.75 6.66
CA PRO A 50 -3.22 18.09 8.07
C PRO A 50 -2.51 16.97 8.83
N ALA A 51 -1.62 17.38 9.73
CA ALA A 51 -0.82 16.48 10.56
C ALA A 51 -1.18 16.67 12.04
N ASP A 52 -1.44 15.55 12.71
CA ASP A 52 -1.84 15.53 14.13
C ASP A 52 -0.66 15.83 15.07
N THR A 53 0.57 15.58 14.60
CA THR A 53 1.80 15.83 15.36
C THR A 53 2.85 16.52 14.47
N ASN A 54 3.84 17.16 15.11
CA ASN A 54 4.98 17.72 14.38
C ASN A 54 5.81 16.64 13.69
N ALA A 55 5.97 15.46 14.31
CA ALA A 55 6.66 14.33 13.71
C ALA A 55 6.02 13.90 12.38
N VAL A 56 4.69 13.76 12.35
CA VAL A 56 3.95 13.45 11.11
C VAL A 56 4.16 14.55 10.07
N ARG A 57 4.09 15.82 10.48
CA ARG A 57 4.29 16.97 9.59
C ARG A 57 5.69 16.99 8.96
N GLU A 58 6.72 16.66 9.74
CA GLU A 58 8.10 16.60 9.27
C GLU A 58 8.32 15.45 8.30
N LEU A 59 7.75 14.27 8.58
CA LEU A 59 7.80 13.13 7.66
C LEU A 59 7.03 13.41 6.36
N ASP A 60 5.89 14.10 6.43
CA ASP A 60 5.13 14.49 5.23
C ASP A 60 5.90 15.51 4.38
N ARG A 61 6.62 16.46 5.00
CA ARG A 61 7.52 17.37 4.27
C ARG A 61 8.70 16.63 3.64
N GLU A 62 9.33 15.73 4.38
CA GLU A 62 10.44 14.93 3.86
C GLU A 62 9.99 14.04 2.69
N ALA A 63 8.77 13.48 2.76
CA ALA A 63 8.18 12.74 1.67
C ALA A 63 7.99 13.61 0.42
N LEU A 64 7.52 14.85 0.59
CA LEU A 64 7.40 15.81 -0.51
C LEU A 64 8.77 16.15 -1.11
N ASP A 65 9.76 16.49 -0.28
CA ASP A 65 11.11 16.86 -0.72
C ASP A 65 11.79 15.73 -1.51
N GLN A 66 11.48 14.48 -1.18
CA GLN A 66 11.99 13.28 -1.86
C GLN A 66 11.06 12.74 -2.95
N GLN A 67 9.92 13.40 -3.21
CA GLN A 67 8.86 12.92 -4.12
C GLN A 67 8.40 11.47 -3.81
N LYS A 68 8.37 11.09 -2.53
CA LYS A 68 7.95 9.77 -2.02
C LYS A 68 6.50 9.79 -1.56
N THR A 69 5.59 10.08 -2.49
CA THR A 69 4.14 10.20 -2.22
C THR A 69 3.40 8.86 -2.25
N ILE A 70 4.03 7.77 -2.68
CA ILE A 70 3.40 6.45 -2.72
C ILE A 70 3.19 5.95 -1.28
N GLY A 71 2.07 5.26 -1.04
CA GLY A 71 1.86 4.50 0.19
C GLY A 71 0.99 3.27 -0.06
N LYS A 72 0.71 2.52 1.01
CA LYS A 72 -0.05 1.27 0.90
C LYS A 72 -0.94 1.00 2.11
N TRP A 73 -2.11 0.43 1.87
CA TRP A 73 -2.86 -0.34 2.86
C TRP A 73 -2.24 -1.74 2.97
N GLN A 74 -2.10 -2.24 4.20
CA GLN A 74 -1.63 -3.59 4.48
C GLN A 74 -2.78 -4.47 4.98
N ILE A 75 -3.05 -5.57 4.28
CA ILE A 75 -4.03 -6.58 4.67
C ILE A 75 -3.24 -7.81 5.10
N THR A 76 -3.39 -8.23 6.36
CA THR A 76 -2.76 -9.45 6.89
C THR A 76 -3.76 -10.59 6.99
N GLY A 77 -3.29 -11.82 6.77
CA GLY A 77 -4.13 -13.01 6.91
C GLY A 77 -3.43 -14.31 6.57
N SER A 78 -4.23 -15.37 6.42
CA SER A 78 -3.74 -16.70 6.05
C SER A 78 -3.36 -16.79 4.57
N ALA A 79 -2.67 -17.88 4.21
CA ALA A 79 -2.43 -18.24 2.80
C ALA A 79 -3.75 -18.37 2.02
N ASP A 80 -4.74 -19.08 2.57
CA ASP A 80 -6.05 -19.28 1.92
C ASP A 80 -6.75 -17.95 1.61
N ARG A 81 -6.73 -17.02 2.57
CA ARG A 81 -7.31 -15.68 2.39
C ARG A 81 -6.53 -14.86 1.36
N THR A 82 -5.21 -15.03 1.32
CA THR A 82 -4.35 -14.39 0.32
C THR A 82 -4.67 -14.89 -1.08
N ASP A 83 -4.84 -16.21 -1.25
CA ASP A 83 -5.23 -16.81 -2.53
C ASP A 83 -6.64 -16.45 -2.96
N GLU A 84 -7.57 -16.32 -2.01
CA GLU A 84 -8.93 -15.86 -2.28
C GLU A 84 -8.97 -14.41 -2.79
N LEU A 85 -8.24 -13.50 -2.14
CA LEU A 85 -8.28 -12.06 -2.45
C LEU A 85 -7.43 -11.69 -3.66
N TRP A 86 -6.31 -12.36 -3.88
CA TRP A 86 -5.35 -12.02 -4.93
C TRP A 86 -5.98 -11.85 -6.33
N PRO A 87 -6.78 -12.79 -6.87
CA PRO A 87 -7.42 -12.62 -8.18
C PRO A 87 -8.29 -11.38 -8.27
N ASN A 88 -9.06 -11.10 -7.23
CA ASN A 88 -10.00 -10.00 -7.24
C ASN A 88 -9.27 -8.66 -7.17
N LEU A 89 -8.22 -8.56 -6.35
CA LEU A 89 -7.41 -7.35 -6.27
C LEU A 89 -6.59 -7.11 -7.55
N VAL A 90 -6.15 -8.16 -8.23
CA VAL A 90 -5.53 -8.00 -9.56
C VAL A 90 -6.57 -7.49 -10.56
N ALA A 91 -7.78 -8.04 -10.57
CA ALA A 91 -8.87 -7.57 -11.44
C ALA A 91 -9.25 -6.10 -11.16
N ASP A 92 -9.29 -5.68 -9.89
CA ASP A 92 -9.51 -4.27 -9.54
C ASP A 92 -8.42 -3.36 -10.10
N ALA A 93 -7.16 -3.81 -10.05
CA ALA A 93 -6.03 -3.06 -10.61
C ALA A 93 -6.12 -3.02 -12.16
N GLU A 94 -6.53 -4.12 -12.79
CA GLU A 94 -6.77 -4.17 -14.23
C GLU A 94 -7.92 -3.26 -14.67
N ALA A 95 -8.93 -3.07 -13.82
CA ALA A 95 -10.06 -2.17 -14.05
C ALA A 95 -9.71 -0.70 -13.77
N GLY A 96 -8.61 -0.42 -13.08
CA GLY A 96 -8.24 0.91 -12.60
C GLY A 96 -8.97 1.33 -11.32
N ILE A 97 -9.66 0.42 -10.64
CA ILE A 97 -10.37 0.69 -9.38
C ILE A 97 -9.37 0.98 -8.25
N ILE A 98 -8.29 0.19 -8.20
CA ILE A 98 -7.13 0.43 -7.34
C ILE A 98 -5.89 0.65 -8.22
N TRP A 99 -4.89 1.37 -7.72
CA TRP A 99 -3.73 1.71 -8.54
C TRP A 99 -2.81 0.51 -8.80
N ALA A 100 -2.46 -0.22 -7.74
CA ALA A 100 -1.68 -1.45 -7.84
C ALA A 100 -1.80 -2.31 -6.58
N VAL A 101 -1.54 -3.61 -6.73
CA VAL A 101 -1.45 -4.56 -5.60
C VAL A 101 -0.17 -5.40 -5.67
N LYS A 102 0.38 -5.77 -4.50
CA LYS A 102 1.42 -6.79 -4.36
C LYS A 102 1.07 -7.78 -3.25
N ALA A 103 1.40 -9.05 -3.46
CA ALA A 103 1.23 -10.12 -2.50
C ALA A 103 2.57 -10.66 -2.02
N MET A 104 2.69 -10.91 -0.72
CA MET A 104 3.76 -11.72 -0.16
C MET A 104 3.65 -13.15 -0.70
N THR A 105 4.76 -13.71 -1.15
CA THR A 105 4.81 -15.11 -1.59
C THR A 105 5.05 -16.06 -0.41
N THR A 106 4.89 -17.36 -0.61
CA THR A 106 5.29 -18.35 0.42
C THR A 106 6.79 -18.29 0.70
N PHE A 107 7.62 -18.03 -0.30
CA PHE A 107 9.05 -17.75 -0.08
C PHE A 107 9.23 -16.53 0.83
N GLY A 108 8.49 -15.45 0.56
CA GLY A 108 8.50 -14.23 1.37
C GLY A 108 8.11 -14.48 2.82
N TYR A 109 6.98 -15.14 3.05
CA TYR A 109 6.49 -15.50 4.38
C TYR A 109 7.52 -16.33 5.18
N ARG A 110 8.22 -17.27 4.54
CA ARG A 110 9.22 -18.12 5.20
C ARG A 110 10.53 -17.40 5.53
N ASN A 111 10.85 -16.31 4.83
CA ASN A 111 12.17 -15.66 4.90
C ASN A 111 12.13 -14.20 5.39
N LEU A 112 10.95 -13.66 5.70
CA LEU A 112 10.77 -12.34 6.27
C LEU A 112 10.23 -12.47 7.70
N PRO A 113 11.13 -12.66 8.69
CA PRO A 113 10.75 -13.00 10.07
C PRO A 113 9.99 -11.89 10.81
N MET A 114 9.90 -10.70 10.23
CA MET A 114 9.10 -9.59 10.78
C MET A 114 7.59 -9.72 10.51
N TYR A 115 7.15 -10.74 9.77
CA TYR A 115 5.74 -10.98 9.49
C TYR A 115 5.28 -12.32 10.05
N ASP A 116 4.27 -12.29 10.90
CA ASP A 116 3.61 -13.49 11.44
C ASP A 116 2.48 -14.02 10.53
N ASP A 117 2.04 -13.20 9.57
CA ASP A 117 0.94 -13.48 8.64
C ASP A 117 1.38 -13.22 7.19
N TYR A 118 0.66 -13.77 6.21
CA TYR A 118 0.78 -13.32 4.82
C TYR A 118 0.28 -11.88 4.69
N VAL A 119 0.91 -11.12 3.80
CA VAL A 119 0.58 -9.70 3.58
C VAL A 119 0.21 -9.42 2.13
N LEU A 120 -0.94 -8.81 1.92
CA LEU A 120 -1.31 -8.10 0.69
C LEU A 120 -1.13 -6.61 0.91
N THR A 121 -0.54 -5.93 -0.08
CA THR A 121 -0.34 -4.48 -0.06
C THR A 121 -1.05 -3.85 -1.24
N VAL A 122 -2.00 -2.95 -0.95
CA VAL A 122 -2.77 -2.21 -1.96
C VAL A 122 -2.27 -0.78 -1.94
N TYR A 123 -1.74 -0.33 -3.07
CA TYR A 123 -1.03 0.93 -3.19
C TYR A 123 -1.95 2.06 -3.66
N THR A 124 -1.66 3.28 -3.20
CA THR A 124 -2.10 4.52 -3.85
C THR A 124 -0.88 5.33 -4.28
N PRO A 125 -0.95 6.09 -5.39
CA PRO A 125 0.21 6.78 -5.94
C PRO A 125 0.56 8.07 -5.17
N ASN A 126 -0.39 8.62 -4.41
CA ASN A 126 -0.20 9.86 -3.66
C ASN A 126 -1.02 9.84 -2.35
N TYR A 127 -0.36 9.58 -1.23
CA TYR A 127 -1.02 9.50 0.07
C TYR A 127 -1.43 10.85 0.66
N PHE A 128 -0.98 11.96 0.07
CA PHE A 128 -1.47 13.29 0.45
C PHE A 128 -2.92 13.49 -0.01
N GLU A 129 -3.35 12.79 -1.06
CA GLU A 129 -4.74 12.74 -1.51
C GLU A 129 -5.57 11.82 -0.59
N ARG A 130 -5.93 12.34 0.58
CA ARG A 130 -6.65 11.56 1.60
C ARG A 130 -7.96 10.97 1.06
N HIS A 131 -8.63 11.63 0.12
CA HIS A 131 -9.86 11.10 -0.48
C HIS A 131 -9.61 9.77 -1.20
N ASP A 132 -8.51 9.63 -1.95
CA ASP A 132 -8.18 8.37 -2.64
C ASP A 132 -7.77 7.29 -1.65
N VAL A 133 -6.97 7.64 -0.65
CA VAL A 133 -6.59 6.73 0.44
C VAL A 133 -7.83 6.16 1.14
N THR A 134 -8.80 7.02 1.47
CA THR A 134 -10.07 6.61 2.09
C THR A 134 -10.95 5.83 1.11
N ARG A 135 -11.04 6.24 -0.16
CA ARG A 135 -11.83 5.55 -1.20
C ARG A 135 -11.36 4.11 -1.37
N VAL A 136 -10.06 3.90 -1.52
CA VAL A 136 -9.47 2.55 -1.64
C VAL A 136 -9.76 1.73 -0.39
N ARG A 137 -9.67 2.31 0.81
CA ARG A 137 -10.05 1.61 2.05
C ARG A 137 -11.51 1.19 2.05
N SER A 138 -12.43 2.10 1.71
CA SER A 138 -13.87 1.79 1.67
C SER A 138 -14.15 0.65 0.70
N HIS A 139 -13.57 0.69 -0.50
CA HIS A 139 -13.66 -0.39 -1.48
C HIS A 139 -13.20 -1.75 -0.90
N LEU A 140 -12.04 -1.78 -0.23
CA LEU A 140 -11.53 -3.00 0.41
C LEU A 140 -12.48 -3.53 1.50
N ARG A 141 -13.12 -2.64 2.25
CA ARG A 141 -14.06 -3.03 3.31
C ARG A 141 -15.40 -3.50 2.74
N GLU A 142 -15.94 -2.79 1.76
CA GLU A 142 -17.28 -3.01 1.19
C GLU A 142 -17.32 -4.23 0.27
N GLU A 143 -16.37 -4.37 -0.66
CA GLU A 143 -16.36 -5.47 -1.63
C GLU A 143 -15.79 -6.77 -1.06
N TYR A 144 -14.78 -6.67 -0.19
CA TYR A 144 -14.07 -7.85 0.31
C TYR A 144 -14.33 -8.16 1.79
N GLY A 145 -15.14 -7.36 2.48
CA GLY A 145 -15.47 -7.60 3.88
C GLY A 145 -14.23 -7.55 4.80
N ILE A 146 -13.25 -6.70 4.49
CA ILE A 146 -12.06 -6.55 5.34
C ILE A 146 -12.47 -5.79 6.61
N THR A 147 -12.69 -6.53 7.70
CA THR A 147 -13.19 -5.96 8.96
C THR A 147 -12.09 -5.62 9.96
N ARG A 148 -10.92 -6.25 9.84
CA ARG A 148 -9.75 -5.97 10.69
C ARG A 148 -9.26 -4.53 10.49
N GLU A 149 -8.54 -4.01 11.49
CA GLU A 149 -7.90 -2.70 11.40
C GLU A 149 -6.92 -2.70 10.23
N LEU A 150 -7.01 -1.66 9.40
CA LEU A 150 -6.12 -1.45 8.26
C LEU A 150 -5.17 -0.31 8.62
N TYR A 151 -3.89 -0.54 8.33
CA TYR A 151 -2.84 0.44 8.55
C TYR A 151 -2.35 0.95 7.19
N TYR A 152 -2.37 2.28 7.03
CA TYR A 152 -1.81 2.91 5.85
C TYR A 152 -0.37 3.34 6.12
N LYS A 153 0.58 2.76 5.38
CA LYS A 153 2.01 3.04 5.52
C LYS A 153 2.57 3.72 4.27
N PRO A 154 2.98 5.00 4.34
CA PRO A 154 3.72 5.66 3.28
C PRO A 154 5.07 4.98 2.99
N ASP A 155 5.54 5.03 1.74
CA ASP A 155 6.83 4.47 1.35
C ASP A 155 8.02 5.22 2.00
N ILE A 156 7.83 6.49 2.36
CA ILE A 156 8.82 7.23 3.16
C ILE A 156 9.07 6.55 4.51
N TYR A 157 8.05 5.97 5.16
CA TYR A 157 8.20 5.30 6.46
C TYR A 157 9.04 4.03 6.29
N THR A 158 8.78 3.25 5.24
CA THR A 158 9.62 2.09 4.89
C THR A 158 11.05 2.51 4.56
N THR A 159 11.24 3.61 3.82
CA THR A 159 12.59 4.12 3.48
C THR A 159 13.40 4.50 4.73
N LYS A 160 12.72 5.04 5.74
CA LYS A 160 13.32 5.44 7.01
C LYS A 160 13.47 4.30 8.03
N GLY A 161 13.07 3.08 7.68
CA GLY A 161 13.12 1.94 8.60
C GLY A 161 12.11 2.02 9.74
N ILE A 162 11.01 2.77 9.56
CA ILE A 162 9.95 2.92 10.56
C ILE A 162 9.09 1.65 10.54
N ASP A 163 9.08 0.90 11.62
CA ASP A 163 8.25 -0.28 11.85
C ASP A 163 7.66 -0.27 13.27
N ALA A 164 7.11 -1.40 13.72
CA ALA A 164 6.44 -1.47 15.02
C ALA A 164 7.42 -1.27 16.20
N GLU A 165 8.70 -1.60 16.02
CA GLU A 165 9.73 -1.47 17.06
C GLU A 165 10.34 -0.08 17.07
N THR A 166 10.46 0.57 15.91
CA THR A 166 11.14 1.87 15.77
C THR A 166 10.20 3.07 15.73
N ALA A 167 8.88 2.90 15.61
CA ALA A 167 7.92 4.00 15.44
C ALA A 167 8.05 5.11 16.49
N GLU A 168 8.26 4.75 17.76
CA GLU A 168 8.37 5.71 18.86
C GLU A 168 9.60 6.62 18.73
N GLU A 169 10.70 6.10 18.16
CA GLU A 169 11.93 6.88 17.91
C GLU A 169 11.68 8.02 16.91
N PHE A 170 10.67 7.85 16.04
CA PHE A 170 10.23 8.85 15.07
C PHE A 170 9.05 9.68 15.58
N GLY A 171 8.68 9.59 16.86
CA GLY A 171 7.56 10.33 17.44
C GLY A 171 6.19 9.87 16.93
N LEU A 172 6.09 8.63 16.45
CA LEU A 172 4.85 8.01 16.00
C LEU A 172 4.39 6.98 17.03
N SER A 173 3.08 6.90 17.25
CA SER A 173 2.50 5.84 18.09
C SER A 173 2.45 4.48 17.40
N ARG A 174 2.62 4.45 16.08
CA ARG A 174 2.64 3.24 15.23
C ARG A 174 3.21 3.57 13.85
N PRO A 175 3.68 2.58 13.07
CA PRO A 175 4.29 2.81 11.75
C PRO A 175 3.25 3.04 10.64
N ALA A 176 2.24 3.87 10.90
CA ALA A 176 1.15 4.17 9.98
C ALA A 176 0.81 5.66 9.98
N ARG A 177 0.54 6.22 8.80
CA ARG A 177 0.12 7.62 8.62
C ARG A 177 -1.38 7.80 8.81
N TYR A 178 -2.15 6.81 8.38
CA TYR A 178 -3.59 6.76 8.55
C TYR A 178 -3.99 5.44 9.16
N VAL A 179 -4.87 5.54 10.13
CA VAL A 179 -5.47 4.43 10.86
C VAL A 179 -6.95 4.76 10.86
N ASP A 180 -7.73 4.01 10.09
CA ASP A 180 -9.17 4.19 10.06
C ASP A 180 -9.85 2.82 10.11
#